data_AF-A0A832U5C5-F1
#
_entry.id   AF-A0A832U5C5-F1
#
_cell.length_a   1.000
_cell.length_b   1.000
_cell.length_c   1.000
_cell.angle_alpha   90.00
_cell.angle_beta   90.00
_cell.angle_gamma   90.00
#
_symmetry.space_group_name_H-M   'P 1'
#
loop_
_entity.id
_entity.type
_entity.pdbx_description
1 polymer ?
#
loop_
_entity_poly.entity_id
_entity_poly.type
_entity_poly.pdbx_seq_one_letter_code
_entity_poly.pdbx_strand_id
1 'polypeptide(L)'
;NSLLCTPERVRQLLDDEPWLFFTLDIAHALAVSDEEPARYIELCHDRIANVHISKKEGRVLHLPLDQSPVMAGVMQNLRDAGYTGPLTLEIDDLNIFPPPSADEKVAILARDRAFMVECMDQALVL
;
A
#
# COMPACT_ATOMS: atom_id res chain seq x y z
N ASN A 1 -2.28 -11.23 1.24
CA ASN A 1 -2.23 -12.63 0.79
C ASN A 1 -1.60 -13.48 1.90
N SER A 2 -2.38 -14.37 2.53
CA SER A 2 -1.94 -15.20 3.67
C SER A 2 -1.21 -16.50 3.27
N LEU A 3 -1.07 -16.76 1.97
CA LEU A 3 -0.51 -18.02 1.46
C LEU A 3 1.02 -18.07 1.51
N LEU A 4 1.69 -16.90 1.47
CA LEU A 4 3.13 -16.74 1.63
C LEU A 4 3.35 -15.60 2.63
N CYS A 5 3.98 -15.92 3.75
CA CYS A 5 3.85 -15.10 4.96
C CYS A 5 4.94 -14.04 5.12
N THR A 6 6.08 -14.19 4.44
CA THR A 6 7.23 -13.28 4.61
C THR A 6 7.75 -12.77 3.26
N PRO A 7 8.30 -11.55 3.24
CA PRO A 7 8.97 -10.97 2.08
C PRO A 7 10.02 -11.89 1.46
N GLU A 8 10.85 -12.54 2.27
CA GLU A 8 11.91 -13.45 1.81
C GLU A 8 11.34 -14.68 1.11
N ARG A 9 10.23 -15.23 1.60
CA ARG A 9 9.63 -16.41 0.99
C ARG A 9 8.94 -16.06 -0.33
N VAL A 10 8.36 -14.87 -0.41
CA VAL A 10 7.81 -14.34 -1.68
C VAL A 10 8.94 -14.10 -2.68
N ARG A 11 10.04 -13.45 -2.29
CA ARG A 11 11.22 -13.27 -3.15
C ARG A 11 11.71 -14.59 -3.72
N GLN A 12 11.92 -15.60 -2.87
CA GLN A 12 12.38 -16.92 -3.30
C GLN A 12 11.44 -17.52 -4.35
N LEU A 13 10.12 -17.46 -4.14
CA LEU A 13 9.16 -17.98 -5.12
C LEU A 13 9.25 -17.22 -6.45
N LEU A 14 9.39 -15.89 -6.41
CA LEU A 14 9.52 -15.07 -7.61
C LEU A 14 10.81 -15.38 -8.39
N ASP A 15 11.89 -15.72 -7.70
CA ASP A 15 13.14 -16.20 -8.32
C ASP A 15 12.97 -17.59 -8.96
N ASP A 16 12.29 -18.49 -8.26
CA ASP A 16 12.00 -19.86 -8.74
C ASP A 16 11.05 -19.84 -9.96
N GLU A 17 10.15 -18.85 -10.03
CA GLU A 17 9.13 -18.72 -11.08
C GLU A 17 9.23 -17.36 -11.80
N PRO A 18 10.13 -17.19 -12.80
CA PRO A 18 10.39 -15.90 -13.46
C PRO A 18 9.19 -15.25 -14.16
N TRP A 19 8.15 -16.02 -14.46
CA TRP A 19 6.91 -15.53 -15.09
C TRP A 19 5.93 -14.92 -14.09
N LEU A 20 6.12 -15.15 -12.79
CA LEU A 20 5.17 -14.76 -11.74
C LEU A 20 5.38 -13.32 -11.31
N PHE A 21 4.28 -12.60 -11.09
CA PHE A 21 4.29 -11.29 -10.43
C PHE A 21 3.21 -11.31 -9.35
N PHE A 22 3.22 -10.34 -8.45
CA PHE A 22 2.23 -10.28 -7.38
C PHE A 22 1.65 -8.89 -7.17
N THR A 23 0.48 -8.88 -6.52
CA THR A 23 -0.11 -7.66 -5.97
C THR A 23 0.35 -7.53 -4.51
N LEU A 24 0.99 -6.41 -4.19
CA LEU A 24 1.35 -6.08 -2.82
C LEU A 24 0.16 -5.37 -2.16
N ASP A 25 -0.35 -5.95 -1.07
CA ASP A 25 -1.39 -5.34 -0.24
C ASP A 25 -0.74 -4.73 1.01
N ILE A 26 -0.77 -3.40 1.09
CA ILE A 26 -0.12 -2.65 2.15
C ILE A 26 -0.82 -2.86 3.50
N ALA A 27 -2.16 -2.88 3.53
CA ALA A 27 -2.89 -3.04 4.78
C ALA A 27 -2.58 -4.40 5.43
N HIS A 28 -2.47 -5.46 4.62
CA HIS A 28 -2.07 -6.78 5.11
C HIS A 28 -0.60 -6.85 5.54
N ALA A 29 0.32 -6.20 4.83
CA ALA A 29 1.72 -6.12 5.29
C ALA A 29 1.82 -5.38 6.63
N LEU A 30 1.14 -4.22 6.74
CA LEU A 30 1.04 -3.45 7.99
C LEU A 30 0.40 -4.24 9.13
N ALA A 31 -0.41 -5.27 8.84
CA ALA A 31 -0.96 -6.16 9.87
C ALA A 31 0.14 -6.87 10.67
N VAL A 32 1.29 -7.17 10.04
CA VAL A 32 2.46 -7.78 10.67
C VAL A 32 3.27 -6.75 11.45
N SER A 33 3.71 -5.68 10.79
CA SER A 33 4.43 -4.55 11.41
C SER A 33 4.42 -3.32 10.49
N ASP A 34 4.71 -2.14 11.04
CA ASP A 34 4.81 -0.89 10.25
C ASP A 34 5.99 -0.91 9.27
N GLU A 35 7.00 -1.74 9.52
CA GLU A 35 8.20 -1.90 8.68
C GLU A 35 8.02 -2.97 7.58
N GLU A 36 7.06 -3.88 7.73
CA GLU A 36 6.84 -5.01 6.82
C GLU A 36 6.65 -4.59 5.35
N PRO A 37 5.88 -3.53 5.02
CA PRO A 37 5.72 -3.12 3.63
C PRO A 37 7.04 -2.69 2.99
N ALA A 38 7.90 -1.98 3.75
CA ALA A 38 9.21 -1.55 3.26
C ALA A 38 10.07 -2.76 2.86
N ARG A 39 9.99 -3.85 3.63
CA ARG A 39 10.73 -5.08 3.34
C ARG A 39 10.24 -5.79 2.08
N TYR A 40 8.92 -5.84 1.84
CA TYR A 40 8.37 -6.34 0.57
C TYR A 40 8.85 -5.52 -0.62
N ILE A 41 8.83 -4.19 -0.50
CA ILE A 41 9.28 -3.28 -1.57
C ILE A 41 10.77 -3.48 -1.84
N GLU A 42 11.61 -3.45 -0.80
CA GLU A 42 13.06 -3.63 -0.91
C GLU A 42 13.41 -4.91 -1.69
N LEU A 43 12.84 -6.06 -1.29
CA LEU A 43 13.18 -7.34 -1.87
C LEU A 43 12.51 -7.63 -3.21
N CYS A 44 11.31 -7.09 -3.45
CA CYS A 44 10.46 -7.56 -4.53
C CYS A 44 9.99 -6.47 -5.50
N HIS A 45 10.48 -5.22 -5.40
CA HIS A 45 10.03 -4.09 -6.24
C HIS A 45 10.02 -4.40 -7.74
N ASP A 46 10.97 -5.18 -8.24
CA ASP A 46 11.10 -5.60 -9.64
C ASP A 46 9.97 -6.55 -10.11
N ARG A 47 9.16 -7.06 -9.19
CA ARG A 47 8.12 -8.08 -9.43
C ARG A 47 6.74 -7.72 -8.87
N ILE A 48 6.55 -6.47 -8.44
CA ILE A 48 5.24 -5.94 -8.07
C ILE A 48 4.51 -5.53 -9.35
N ALA A 49 3.36 -6.16 -9.63
CA ALA A 49 2.52 -5.80 -10.79
C ALA A 49 1.43 -4.78 -10.45
N ASN A 50 1.01 -4.73 -9.18
CA ASN A 50 -0.03 -3.84 -8.67
C ASN A 50 0.19 -3.64 -7.17
N VAL A 51 -0.23 -2.50 -6.63
CA VAL A 51 -0.23 -2.25 -5.19
C VAL A 51 -1.64 -1.89 -4.76
N HIS A 52 -2.19 -2.64 -3.81
CA HIS A 52 -3.38 -2.23 -3.08
C HIS A 52 -2.97 -1.33 -1.92
N ILE A 53 -3.54 -0.13 -1.90
CA ILE A 53 -3.20 0.93 -0.96
C ILE A 53 -4.42 1.28 -0.11
N SER A 54 -4.19 1.19 1.19
CA SER A 54 -5.03 1.66 2.28
C SER A 54 -4.25 1.51 3.58
N LYS A 55 -4.67 2.25 4.62
CA LYS A 55 -4.04 2.14 5.93
C LYS A 55 -4.69 1.04 6.77
N LYS A 56 -4.02 0.74 7.88
CA LYS A 56 -4.52 -0.03 9.01
C LYS A 56 -4.57 0.89 10.24
N GLU A 57 -5.53 0.66 11.12
CA GLU A 57 -5.51 1.18 12.49
C GLU A 57 -5.84 0.07 13.49
N GLY A 58 -4.93 -0.22 14.41
CA GLY A 58 -5.11 -1.32 15.38
C GLY A 58 -5.26 -2.68 14.69
N ARG A 59 -6.45 -3.27 14.71
CA ARG A 59 -6.78 -4.53 14.03
C ARG A 59 -7.62 -4.34 12.77
N VAL A 60 -8.03 -3.11 12.47
CA VAL A 60 -8.91 -2.77 11.36
C VAL A 60 -8.05 -2.47 10.14
N LEU A 61 -8.37 -3.11 9.02
CA LEU A 61 -7.67 -2.99 7.75
C LEU A 61 -8.49 -2.16 6.76
N HIS A 62 -7.87 -1.79 5.65
CA HIS A 62 -8.54 -1.15 4.51
C HIS A 62 -9.25 0.16 4.87
N LEU A 63 -8.59 1.02 5.64
CA LEU A 63 -9.05 2.36 6.01
C LEU A 63 -8.49 3.44 5.06
N PRO A 64 -9.13 4.62 4.97
CA PRO A 64 -8.62 5.77 4.22
C PRO A 64 -7.21 6.16 4.67
N LEU A 65 -6.31 6.48 3.74
CA LEU A 65 -4.88 6.62 4.03
C LEU A 65 -4.42 8.07 4.26
N ASP A 66 -5.26 9.07 4.00
CA ASP A 66 -4.92 10.47 4.17
C ASP A 66 -4.40 10.77 5.58
N GLN A 67 -3.41 11.66 5.65
CA GLN A 67 -2.78 12.11 6.90
C GLN A 67 -2.02 11.02 7.70
N SER A 68 -1.75 9.85 7.10
CA SER A 68 -0.98 8.79 7.76
C SER A 68 0.53 8.92 7.45
N PRO A 69 1.39 9.20 8.46
CA PRO A 69 2.85 9.24 8.25
C PRO A 69 3.43 7.90 7.80
N VAL A 70 2.85 6.79 8.29
CA VAL A 70 3.24 5.43 7.87
C VAL A 70 2.97 5.26 6.37
N MET A 71 1.81 5.69 5.89
CA MET A 71 1.48 5.60 4.47
C MET A 71 2.34 6.55 3.62
N ALA A 72 2.68 7.74 4.12
CA ALA A 72 3.63 8.61 3.44
C ALA A 72 5.00 7.91 3.26
N GLY A 73 5.48 7.21 4.29
CA GLY A 73 6.70 6.39 4.21
C GLY A 73 6.59 5.24 3.21
N VAL A 74 5.46 4.53 3.16
CA VAL A 74 5.21 3.48 2.15
C VAL A 74 5.25 4.04 0.73
N MET A 75 4.57 5.17 0.49
CA MET A 75 4.53 5.82 -0.83
C MET A 75 5.93 6.30 -1.24
N GLN A 76 6.70 6.84 -0.30
CA GLN A 76 8.10 7.18 -0.52
C GLN A 76 8.94 5.95 -0.89
N ASN A 77 8.81 4.84 -0.16
CA ASN A 77 9.55 3.62 -0.47
C ASN A 77 9.23 3.08 -1.87
N LEU A 78 7.96 3.13 -2.29
CA LEU A 78 7.55 2.74 -3.65
C LEU A 78 8.18 3.65 -4.71
N ARG A 79 8.13 4.96 -4.50
CA ARG A 79 8.72 5.97 -5.39
C ARG A 79 10.23 5.79 -5.49
N ASP A 80 10.92 5.68 -4.36
CA ASP A 80 12.37 5.56 -4.28
C ASP A 80 12.86 4.22 -4.86
N ALA A 81 12.02 3.17 -4.82
CA ALA A 81 12.24 1.90 -5.52
C ALA A 81 11.92 1.95 -7.03
N GLY A 82 11.48 3.09 -7.57
CA GLY A 82 11.18 3.28 -8.98
C GLY A 82 9.88 2.61 -9.45
N TYR A 83 8.96 2.30 -8.53
CA TYR A 83 7.67 1.70 -8.90
C TYR A 83 6.83 2.68 -9.74
N THR A 84 6.47 2.25 -10.94
CA THR A 84 5.66 3.04 -11.91
C THR A 84 4.35 2.35 -12.27
N GLY A 85 4.04 1.24 -11.58
CA GLY A 85 2.81 0.48 -11.79
C GLY A 85 1.58 1.11 -11.13
N PRO A 86 0.42 0.46 -11.23
CA PRO A 86 -0.83 0.96 -10.66
C PRO A 86 -0.77 1.02 -9.12
N LEU A 87 -1.36 2.08 -8.57
CA LEU A 87 -1.73 2.21 -7.16
C LEU A 87 -3.25 2.15 -7.08
N THR A 88 -3.78 1.10 -6.46
CA THR A 88 -5.21 0.82 -6.38
C THR A 88 -5.70 1.09 -4.97
N LEU A 89 -6.63 2.03 -4.78
CA LEU A 89 -7.29 2.24 -3.48
C LEU A 89 -8.15 1.02 -3.13
N GLU A 90 -7.86 0.38 -2.00
CA GLU A 90 -8.65 -0.74 -1.46
C GLU A 90 -9.19 -0.37 -0.08
N ILE A 91 -10.37 0.25 -0.05
CA ILE A 91 -11.02 0.76 1.17
C ILE A 91 -12.29 -0.05 1.42
N ASP A 92 -12.44 -0.54 2.66
CA ASP A 92 -13.65 -1.21 3.14
C ASP A 92 -14.47 -0.22 3.98
N ASP A 93 -15.52 0.33 3.37
CA ASP A 93 -16.36 1.35 3.99
C ASP A 93 -17.21 0.81 5.16
N LEU A 94 -17.33 -0.51 5.31
CA LEU A 94 -17.96 -1.14 6.47
C LEU A 94 -17.15 -0.93 7.76
N ASN A 95 -15.86 -0.59 7.62
CA ASN A 95 -14.97 -0.29 8.73
C ASN A 95 -15.04 1.18 9.19
N ILE A 96 -15.85 2.02 8.53
CA ILE A 96 -16.02 3.44 8.86
C ILE A 96 -17.33 3.62 9.63
N PHE A 97 -17.24 4.17 10.85
CA PHE A 97 -18.41 4.43 11.68
C PHE A 97 -18.49 5.91 12.10
N PRO A 98 -19.65 6.58 11.91
CA PRO A 98 -20.86 6.06 11.25
C PRO A 98 -20.65 5.75 9.76
N PRO A 99 -21.48 4.89 9.13
CA PRO A 99 -21.35 4.58 7.71
C PRO A 99 -21.45 5.87 6.87
N PRO A 100 -20.48 6.14 5.98
CA PRO A 100 -20.48 7.37 5.21
C PRO A 100 -21.57 7.35 4.14
N SER A 101 -22.17 8.51 3.89
CA SER A 101 -22.98 8.80 2.71
C SER A 101 -22.15 8.75 1.42
N ALA A 102 -22.81 8.80 0.26
CA ALA A 102 -22.11 8.82 -1.02
C ALA A 102 -21.18 10.04 -1.16
N ASP A 103 -21.62 11.23 -0.73
CA ASP A 103 -20.81 12.44 -0.81
C ASP A 103 -19.59 12.38 0.13
N GLU A 104 -19.76 11.78 1.31
CA GLU A 104 -18.64 11.56 2.24
C GLU A 104 -17.63 10.56 1.67
N LYS A 105 -18.09 9.48 1.01
CA LYS A 105 -17.20 8.53 0.32
C LYS A 105 -16.40 9.22 -0.80
N VAL A 106 -17.05 10.06 -1.60
CA VAL A 106 -16.36 10.86 -2.63
C VAL A 106 -15.33 11.79 -2.01
N ALA A 107 -15.68 12.46 -0.90
CA ALA A 107 -14.76 13.35 -0.20
C ALA A 107 -13.55 12.59 0.40
N ILE A 108 -13.76 11.37 0.92
CA ILE A 108 -12.69 10.49 1.38
C ILE A 108 -11.73 10.15 0.23
N LEU A 109 -12.25 9.66 -0.89
CA LEU A 109 -11.45 9.30 -2.06
C LEU A 109 -10.68 10.51 -2.62
N ALA A 110 -11.28 11.69 -2.59
CA ALA A 110 -10.62 12.92 -3.03
C ALA A 110 -9.43 13.30 -2.14
N ARG A 111 -9.54 13.14 -0.81
CA ARG A 111 -8.43 13.39 0.12
C ARG A 111 -7.32 12.36 -0.04
N ASP A 112 -7.65 11.07 -0.12
CA ASP A 112 -6.67 10.00 -0.34
C ASP A 112 -5.91 10.21 -1.65
N ARG A 113 -6.62 10.55 -2.73
CA ARG A 113 -5.98 10.89 -4.01
C ARG A 113 -5.03 12.08 -3.86
N ALA A 114 -5.45 13.16 -3.20
CA ALA A 114 -4.61 14.34 -3.03
C ALA A 114 -3.33 14.02 -2.24
N PHE A 115 -3.48 13.28 -1.13
CA PHE A 115 -2.37 12.79 -0.32
C PHE A 115 -1.41 11.89 -1.13
N MET A 116 -1.94 10.96 -1.93
CA MET A 116 -1.13 10.09 -2.78
C MET A 116 -0.34 10.88 -3.82
N VAL A 117 -0.97 11.86 -4.47
CA VAL A 117 -0.30 12.74 -5.45
C VAL A 117 0.82 13.52 -4.76
N GLU A 118 0.55 14.13 -3.61
CA GLU A 118 1.58 14.85 -2.85
C GLU A 118 2.77 13.95 -2.49
N CYS A 119 2.52 12.73 -2.01
CA CYS A 119 3.59 11.80 -1.67
C CYS A 119 4.41 11.37 -2.90
N MET A 120 3.78 11.17 -4.06
CA MET A 120 4.49 10.72 -5.26
C MET A 120 5.22 11.87 -5.98
N ASP A 121 4.68 13.10 -5.93
CA ASP A 121 5.22 14.28 -6.60
C ASP A 121 6.34 14.98 -5.82
N GLN A 122 6.56 14.63 -4.55
CA GLN A 122 7.72 15.08 -3.78
C GLN A 122 9.02 14.49 -4.36
N ALA A 123 9.45 15.00 -5.52
CA ALA A 123 10.82 14.95 -5.96
C ALA A 123 11.66 15.66 -4.90
N LEU A 124 12.47 14.87 -4.17
CA LEU A 124 13.59 15.25 -3.32
C LEU A 124 13.93 16.75 -3.39
N VAL A 125 13.43 17.54 -2.44
CA VAL A 125 14.12 18.77 -2.04
C VAL A 125 15.33 18.30 -1.23
N LEU A 126 16.42 18.03 -1.95
CA LEU A 126 17.76 17.90 -1.39
C LEU A 126 18.38 19.30 -1.24
#